data_AF-A0A6B2V5J9-F1
#
_entry.id   AF-A0A6B2V5J9-F1
#
_cell.length_a   1.000
_cell.length_b   1.000
_cell.length_c   1.000
_cell.angle_alpha   90.00
_cell.angle_beta   90.00
_cell.angle_gamma   90.00
#
_symmetry.space_group_name_H-M   'P 1'
#
loop_
_entity.id
_entity.type
_entity.pdbx_description
1 polymer ?
#
loop_
_entity_poly.entity_id
_entity_poly.type
_entity_poly.pdbx_seq_one_letter_code
_entity_poly.pdbx_strand_id
1 'polypeptide(L)'
;MAAGLFEGQYVWHPAADDRMLASVCVDVRAGRWARARTVLAESRGDHALRAHRSLVLASEAADSDLAERWLAEEPAPEAALLWARVA
;
A
#
# COMPACT_ATOMS: atom_id res chain seq x y z
N MET A 1 -17.45 18.33 -25.53
CA MET A 1 -17.89 16.93 -25.30
C MET A 1 -18.67 16.91 -24.01
N ALA A 2 -19.98 16.63 -24.06
CA ALA A 2 -20.77 16.44 -22.84
C ALA A 2 -20.47 15.03 -22.31
N ALA A 3 -20.01 14.91 -21.06
CA ALA A 3 -19.85 13.62 -20.42
C ALA A 3 -21.23 12.96 -20.28
N GLY A 4 -21.40 11.78 -20.88
CA GLY A 4 -22.61 10.98 -20.72
C GLY A 4 -22.80 10.57 -19.25
N LEU A 5 -24.05 10.43 -18.82
CA LEU A 5 -24.38 9.97 -17.47
C LEU A 5 -23.89 8.53 -17.27
N PHE A 6 -23.11 8.31 -16.21
CA PHE A 6 -22.69 6.97 -15.77
C PHE A 6 -23.68 6.47 -14.72
N GLU A 7 -24.36 5.36 -14.99
CA GLU A 7 -25.36 4.76 -14.09
C GLU A 7 -24.76 3.87 -12.99
N GLY A 8 -23.43 3.83 -12.85
CA GLY A 8 -22.77 3.01 -11.84
C GLY A 8 -22.50 3.72 -10.51
N GLN A 9 -22.21 2.93 -9.48
CA GLN A 9 -21.82 3.43 -8.17
C GLN A 9 -20.32 3.70 -8.11
N TYR A 10 -19.93 4.93 -7.78
CA TYR A 10 -18.54 5.24 -7.48
C TYR A 10 -18.19 4.68 -6.11
N VAL A 11 -17.26 3.73 -6.08
CA VAL A 11 -16.66 3.21 -4.85
C VAL A 11 -15.30 3.85 -4.70
N TRP A 12 -15.12 4.61 -3.62
CA TRP A 12 -13.84 5.19 -3.28
C TRP A 12 -12.90 4.09 -2.76
N HIS A 13 -11.67 4.05 -3.28
CA HIS A 13 -10.62 3.15 -2.81
C HIS A 13 -9.38 3.99 -2.46
N PRO A 14 -8.70 3.75 -1.31
CA PRO A 14 -7.57 4.56 -0.88
C PRO A 14 -6.38 4.51 -1.87
N ALA A 15 -6.27 3.43 -2.65
CA ALA A 15 -5.29 3.31 -3.73
C ALA A 15 -5.62 4.14 -4.99
N ALA A 16 -6.75 4.86 -5.04
CA ALA A 16 -7.22 5.59 -6.22
C ALA A 16 -7.18 4.71 -7.50
N ASP A 17 -6.52 5.17 -8.56
CA ASP A 17 -6.35 4.41 -9.82
C ASP A 17 -5.12 3.46 -9.80
N ASP A 18 -4.37 3.39 -8.70
CA ASP A 18 -3.26 2.45 -8.55
C ASP A 18 -3.79 1.03 -8.27
N ARG A 19 -4.15 0.33 -9.35
CA ARG A 19 -4.68 -1.04 -9.30
C ARG A 19 -3.70 -2.05 -8.71
N MET A 20 -2.40 -1.81 -8.90
CA MET A 20 -1.36 -2.65 -8.31
C MET A 20 -1.40 -2.51 -6.79
N LEU A 21 -1.41 -1.27 -6.29
CA LEU A 21 -1.54 -0.99 -4.87
C LEU A 21 -2.84 -1.58 -4.29
N ALA A 22 -3.97 -1.44 -5.00
CA ALA A 22 -5.25 -2.03 -4.56
C ALA A 22 -5.16 -3.56 -4.36
N SER A 23 -4.50 -4.27 -5.28
CA SER A 23 -4.25 -5.71 -5.14
C SER A 23 -3.34 -6.03 -3.96
N VAL A 24 -2.30 -5.21 -3.72
CA VAL A 24 -1.37 -5.40 -2.61
C VAL A 24 -2.02 -5.11 -1.25
N CYS A 25 -2.97 -4.18 -1.16
CA CYS A 25 -3.77 -3.98 0.05
C CYS A 25 -4.48 -5.28 0.49
N VAL A 26 -4.98 -6.08 -0.46
CA VAL A 26 -5.59 -7.39 -0.15
C VAL A 26 -4.56 -8.35 0.45
N ASP A 27 -3.33 -8.35 -0.07
CA ASP A 27 -2.25 -9.19 0.46
C ASP A 27 -1.84 -8.75 1.87
N VAL A 28 -1.72 -7.45 2.12
CA VAL A 28 -1.38 -6.90 3.43
C VAL A 28 -2.45 -7.23 4.47
N ARG A 29 -3.74 -7.03 4.17
CA ARG A 29 -4.83 -7.45 5.06
C ARG A 29 -4.81 -8.96 5.35
N ALA A 30 -4.28 -9.75 4.42
CA ALA A 30 -4.11 -11.20 4.59
C ALA A 30 -2.77 -11.59 5.24
N GLY A 31 -2.00 -10.64 5.78
CA GLY A 31 -0.74 -10.92 6.47
C GLY A 31 0.46 -11.20 5.56
N ARG A 32 0.37 -10.90 4.25
CA ARG A 32 1.42 -11.17 3.26
C ARG A 32 2.14 -9.88 2.85
N TRP A 33 3.42 -9.75 3.20
CA TRP A 33 4.22 -8.54 2.96
C TRP A 33 5.03 -8.55 1.66
N ALA A 34 5.25 -9.70 1.03
CA ALA A 34 6.22 -9.83 -0.08
C ALA A 34 5.94 -8.90 -1.27
N ARG A 35 4.66 -8.69 -1.62
CA ARG A 35 4.28 -7.76 -2.70
C ARG A 35 4.35 -6.29 -2.26
N ALA A 36 4.08 -5.99 -0.99
CA ALA A 36 4.28 -4.65 -0.42
C ALA A 36 5.74 -4.21 -0.54
N ARG A 37 6.68 -5.12 -0.28
CA ARG A 37 8.11 -4.87 -0.50
C ARG A 37 8.41 -4.45 -1.94
N THR A 38 7.94 -5.22 -2.92
CA THR A 38 8.20 -4.94 -4.34
C THR A 38 7.65 -3.58 -4.75
N VAL A 39 6.38 -3.28 -4.44
CA VAL A 39 5.75 -2.02 -4.88
C VAL A 39 6.38 -0.78 -4.23
N LEU A 40 6.89 -0.92 -3.00
CA LEU A 40 7.61 0.14 -2.32
C LEU A 40 9.03 0.32 -2.88
N ALA A 41 9.73 -0.78 -3.19
CA ALA A 41 11.05 -0.74 -3.81
C ALA A 41 11.01 -0.11 -5.21
N GLU A 42 10.00 -0.45 -6.02
CA GLU A 42 9.80 0.13 -7.36
C GLU A 42 9.48 1.63 -7.30
N SER A 43 8.84 2.09 -6.23
CA SER A 43 8.52 3.51 -6.05
C SER A 43 9.70 4.38 -5.56
N ARG A 44 10.91 3.81 -5.36
CA ARG A 44 12.05 4.56 -4.80
C ARG A 44 12.43 5.82 -5.59
N GLY A 45 12.21 5.83 -6.90
CA GLY A 45 12.52 6.96 -7.79
C GLY A 45 11.45 8.07 -7.81
N ASP A 46 10.28 7.84 -7.20
CA ASP A 46 9.17 8.79 -7.17
C ASP A 46 8.69 8.98 -5.73
N HIS A 47 9.08 10.11 -5.12
CA HIS A 47 8.75 10.40 -3.73
C HIS A 47 7.25 10.53 -3.47
N ALA A 48 6.49 11.07 -4.41
CA ALA A 48 5.04 11.25 -4.26
C ALA A 48 4.33 9.89 -4.31
N LEU A 49 4.68 9.07 -5.31
CA LEU A 49 4.15 7.72 -5.43
C LEU A 49 4.53 6.85 -4.23
N ARG A 50 5.79 6.94 -3.77
CA ARG A 50 6.25 6.20 -2.60
C ARG A 50 5.51 6.61 -1.35
N ALA A 51 5.32 7.91 -1.12
CA ALA A 51 4.56 8.41 0.02
C ALA A 51 3.11 7.91 -0.02
N HIS A 52 2.45 8.02 -1.18
CA HIS A 52 1.09 7.52 -1.37
C HIS A 52 0.97 6.02 -1.06
N ARG A 53 1.76 5.17 -1.74
CA ARG A 53 1.73 3.72 -1.56
C ARG A 53 1.99 3.30 -0.13
N SER A 54 3.00 3.87 0.50
CA SER A 54 3.36 3.51 1.87
C SER A 54 2.37 3.98 2.93
N LEU A 55 1.73 5.14 2.76
CA LEU A 55 0.67 5.59 3.67
C LEU A 55 -0.57 4.70 3.57
N VAL A 56 -0.98 4.33 2.35
CA VAL A 56 -2.09 3.40 2.15
C VAL A 56 -1.78 2.04 2.77
N LEU A 57 -0.61 1.47 2.48
CA LEU A 57 -0.23 0.16 3.05
C LEU A 57 -0.11 0.19 4.58
N ALA A 58 0.36 1.29 5.17
CA ALA A 58 0.42 1.45 6.62
C ALA A 58 -0.99 1.45 7.23
N SER A 59 -1.95 2.14 6.61
CA SER A 59 -3.35 2.11 7.04
C SER A 59 -3.95 0.71 7.01
N GLU A 60 -3.60 -0.11 6.01
CA GLU A 60 -4.08 -1.49 5.91
C GLU A 60 -3.40 -2.44 6.92
N ALA A 61 -2.19 -2.10 7.36
CA ALA A 61 -1.40 -2.89 8.31
C ALA A 61 -1.58 -2.47 9.77
N ALA A 62 -2.24 -1.32 10.03
CA ALA A 62 -2.24 -0.65 11.34
C ALA A 62 -2.75 -1.52 12.50
N ASP A 63 -3.75 -2.37 12.25
CA ASP A 63 -4.34 -3.26 13.26
C ASP A 63 -3.73 -4.68 13.24
N SER A 64 -2.49 -4.83 12.74
CA SER A 64 -1.79 -6.11 12.62
C SER A 64 -0.34 -6.05 13.08
N ASP A 65 0.26 -7.22 13.33
CA ASP A 65 1.69 -7.37 13.62
C ASP A 65 2.55 -7.44 12.34
N LEU A 66 1.96 -7.23 11.15
CA LEU A 66 2.63 -7.46 9.86
C LEU A 66 3.92 -6.65 9.72
N ALA A 67 3.92 -5.37 10.11
CA ALA A 67 5.07 -4.50 9.93
C ALA A 67 6.23 -4.85 10.89
N GLU A 68 5.92 -5.19 12.15
CA GLU A 68 6.90 -5.68 13.13
C GLU A 68 7.51 -7.02 12.67
N ARG A 69 6.64 -7.98 12.32
CA ARG A 69 7.05 -9.31 11.86
C ARG A 69 7.86 -9.24 10.58
N TRP A 70 7.44 -8.43 9.60
CA TRP A 70 8.21 -8.22 8.38
C TRP A 70 9.59 -7.62 8.69
N LEU A 71 9.68 -6.59 9.54
CA LEU A 71 10.98 -6.01 9.91
C LEU A 71 11.91 -7.02 10.58
N ALA A 72 11.37 -7.92 11.41
CA ALA A 72 12.13 -8.99 12.05
C ALA A 72 12.58 -10.08 11.05
N GLU A 73 11.72 -10.45 10.10
CA GLU A 73 12.01 -11.46 9.06
C GLU A 73 13.00 -10.94 8.00
N GLU A 74 12.82 -9.71 7.52
CA GLU A 74 13.65 -9.07 6.50
C GLU A 74 13.91 -7.58 6.83
N PRO A 75 15.04 -7.26 7.48
CA PRO A 75 15.43 -5.88 7.80
C PRO A 75 15.81 -5.07 6.56
N ALA A 76 14.82 -4.67 5.77
CA ALA A 76 14.98 -3.88 4.55
C ALA A 76 14.45 -2.44 4.72
N PRO A 77 14.90 -1.47 3.89
CA PRO A 77 14.39 -0.10 3.93
C PRO A 77 12.86 -0.02 3.79
N GLU A 78 12.25 -0.91 3.03
CA GLU A 78 10.79 -0.98 2.86
C GLU A 78 10.07 -1.44 4.13
N ALA A 79 10.61 -2.44 4.81
CA ALA A 79 10.06 -2.93 6.08
C ALA A 79 10.17 -1.85 7.16
N ALA A 80 11.34 -1.21 7.26
CA ALA A 80 11.56 -0.10 8.18
C ALA A 80 10.64 1.10 7.88
N LEU A 81 10.42 1.41 6.60
CA LEU A 81 9.51 2.47 6.16
C LEU A 81 8.06 2.18 6.54
N LEU A 82 7.61 0.93 6.40
CA LEU A 82 6.25 0.55 6.78
C LEU A 82 6.09 0.58 8.31
N TRP A 83 7.05 0.02 9.05
CA TRP A 83 7.07 0.05 10.52
C TRP A 83 7.00 1.47 11.07
N ALA A 84 7.82 2.38 10.52
CA ALA A 84 7.83 3.79 10.92
C ALA A 84 6.51 4.55 10.63
N ARG A 85 5.62 4.00 9.81
CA ARG A 85 4.31 4.62 9.51
C ARG A 85 3.14 4.02 10.29
N VAL A 86 3.33 2.83 10.84
CA VAL A 86 2.31 2.17 11.69
C VAL A 86 2.50 2.58 13.16
N ALA A 87 3.73 2.90 13.56
CA ALA A 87 4.10 3.34 14.91
C ALA A 87 3.59 4.74 15.28
#